data_AF-A0A9D2A1W7-F1
#
_entry.id   AF-A0A9D2A1W7-F1
#
_cell.length_a   1.000
_cell.length_b   1.000
_cell.length_c   1.000
_cell.angle_alpha   90.00
_cell.angle_beta   90.00
_cell.angle_gamma   90.00
#
_symmetry.space_group_name_H-M   'P 1'
#
loop_
_entity.id
_entity.type
_entity.pdbx_description
1 polymer ?
#
loop_
_entity_poly.entity_id
_entity_poly.type
_entity_poly.pdbx_seq_one_letter_code
_entity_poly.pdbx_strand_id
1 'polypeptide(L)'
;MIRRPAMLNERKEGRASFIVLCVLFALVVVILVLDLLRAHYLLIVEVKGDSMRDTLYGGELVGGDYEGGDVVYAVRGKDAERGEIVIIDTTDSAAYDPGGRAVFSASTIIKRIIATEGDCVRCVNGVVWLKKAGGEYEALDEPYAKGITPDFAEVRVGEGEIFFLGDNREHSADSQEVVAGGYDLLTVDDIVGVVPDWAVAIKGFSTGWENFRAAVYDFFVWD
;
A
#
# COMPACT_ATOMS: atom_id res chain seq x y z
N MET A 1 -15.85 7.21 81.14
CA MET A 1 -16.12 7.60 79.72
C MET A 1 -15.12 6.88 78.84
N ILE A 2 -15.58 5.89 78.07
CA ILE A 2 -14.72 5.07 77.19
C ILE A 2 -14.53 5.85 75.88
N ARG A 3 -13.29 6.24 75.56
CA ARG A 3 -12.95 6.81 74.24
C ARG A 3 -13.00 5.69 73.20
N ARG A 4 -13.87 5.83 72.19
CA ARG A 4 -13.87 4.96 71.00
C ARG A 4 -12.58 5.20 70.19
N PRO A 5 -11.92 4.14 69.66
CA PRO A 5 -10.75 4.32 68.81
C PRO A 5 -11.17 4.88 67.44
N ALA A 6 -10.43 5.89 66.97
CA ALA A 6 -10.54 6.46 65.64
C ALA A 6 -9.82 5.54 64.63
N MET A 7 -10.36 4.34 64.41
CA MET A 7 -9.82 3.39 63.43
C MET A 7 -10.91 3.01 62.44
N LEU A 8 -11.38 3.98 61.65
CA LEU A 8 -12.30 3.73 60.54
C LEU A 8 -12.03 4.58 59.29
N ASN A 9 -10.90 5.32 59.25
CA ASN A 9 -10.52 6.12 58.07
C ASN A 9 -9.18 5.72 57.45
N GLU A 10 -8.65 4.52 57.75
CA GLU A 10 -7.48 3.99 57.03
C GLU A 10 -7.85 3.52 55.61
N ARG A 11 -7.89 4.52 54.73
CA ARG A 11 -7.30 4.56 53.40
C ARG A 11 -7.61 3.39 52.44
N LYS A 12 -8.82 3.40 51.88
CA LYS A 12 -9.18 2.67 50.65
C LYS A 12 -8.41 3.14 49.39
N GLU A 13 -7.68 4.25 49.44
CA GLU A 13 -6.99 4.84 48.28
C GLU A 13 -5.95 3.90 47.65
N GLY A 14 -5.20 3.12 48.44
CA GLY A 14 -4.12 2.27 47.91
C GLY A 14 -4.59 1.13 46.99
N ARG A 15 -5.78 0.56 47.25
CA ARG A 15 -6.34 -0.53 46.40
C ARG A 15 -6.91 0.02 45.09
N ALA A 16 -7.57 1.18 45.13
CA ALA A 16 -8.08 1.82 43.93
C ALA A 16 -6.94 2.31 43.02
N SER A 17 -5.92 2.97 43.58
CA SER A 17 -4.74 3.42 42.82
C SER A 17 -3.95 2.24 42.22
N PHE A 18 -3.82 1.13 42.96
CA PHE A 18 -3.19 -0.09 42.43
C PHE A 18 -3.98 -0.68 41.26
N ILE A 19 -5.32 -0.77 41.37
CA ILE A 19 -6.17 -1.23 40.27
C ILE A 19 -6.04 -0.32 39.05
N VAL A 20 -6.09 1.00 39.24
CA VAL A 20 -5.91 1.98 38.15
C VAL A 20 -4.54 1.80 37.47
N LEU A 21 -3.46 1.65 38.24
CA LEU A 21 -2.13 1.42 37.69
C LEU A 21 -2.06 0.10 36.90
N CYS A 22 -2.65 -0.98 37.41
CA CYS A 22 -2.73 -2.26 36.69
C CYS A 22 -3.52 -2.14 35.38
N VAL A 23 -4.62 -1.40 35.38
CA VAL A 23 -5.41 -1.15 34.17
C VAL A 23 -4.60 -0.34 33.16
N LEU A 24 -3.94 0.74 33.59
CA LEU A 24 -3.08 1.54 32.72
C LEU A 24 -1.93 0.72 32.15
N PHE A 25 -1.27 -0.10 32.98
CA PHE A 25 -0.21 -0.99 32.52
C PHE A 25 -0.73 -2.02 31.50
N ALA A 26 -1.88 -2.64 31.77
CA ALA A 26 -2.49 -3.57 30.82
C ALA A 26 -2.84 -2.91 29.49
N LEU A 27 -3.37 -1.67 29.51
CA LEU A 27 -3.62 -0.90 28.29
C LEU A 27 -2.35 -0.61 27.50
N VAL A 28 -1.27 -0.22 28.18
CA VAL A 28 0.04 -0.01 27.53
C VAL A 28 0.54 -1.31 26.89
N VAL A 29 0.45 -2.44 27.60
CA VAL A 29 0.85 -3.75 27.05
C VAL A 29 0.01 -4.10 25.82
N VAL A 30 -1.31 -3.89 25.85
CA VAL A 30 -2.18 -4.12 24.69
C VAL A 30 -1.77 -3.25 23.51
N ILE A 31 -1.51 -1.96 23.73
CA ILE A 31 -1.06 -1.04 22.67
C ILE A 31 0.27 -1.53 22.06
N LEU A 32 1.24 -1.92 22.90
CA LEU A 32 2.53 -2.42 22.43
C LEU A 32 2.39 -3.73 21.63
N VAL A 33 1.51 -4.64 22.07
CA VAL A 33 1.23 -5.87 21.32
C VAL A 33 0.57 -5.56 19.97
N LEU A 34 -0.41 -4.66 19.94
CA LEU A 34 -1.05 -4.23 18.69
C LEU A 34 -0.06 -3.55 17.74
N ASP A 35 0.85 -2.73 18.25
CA ASP A 35 1.90 -2.09 17.47
C ASP A 35 2.89 -3.11 16.90
N LEU A 36 3.28 -4.12 17.69
CA LEU A 36 4.12 -5.22 17.23
C LEU A 36 3.43 -6.05 16.14
N LEU A 37 2.14 -6.38 16.32
CA LEU A 37 1.36 -7.08 15.30
C LEU A 37 1.26 -6.24 14.03
N ARG A 38 0.94 -4.94 14.15
CA ARG A 38 0.92 -4.01 13.02
C ARG A 38 2.27 -4.00 12.30
N ALA A 39 3.38 -3.86 13.01
CA ALA A 39 4.72 -3.86 12.41
C ALA A 39 5.08 -5.18 11.73
N HIS A 40 4.57 -6.30 12.24
CA HIS A 40 4.81 -7.62 11.68
C HIS A 40 3.99 -7.89 10.40
N TYR A 41 2.72 -7.46 10.36
CA TYR A 41 1.80 -7.79 9.25
C TYR A 41 1.60 -6.67 8.23
N LEU A 42 1.81 -5.41 8.61
CA LEU A 42 1.53 -4.26 7.74
C LEU A 42 2.82 -3.55 7.32
N LEU A 43 2.78 -3.04 6.11
CA LEU A 43 3.70 -2.05 5.54
C LEU A 43 3.01 -0.69 5.58
N ILE A 44 3.82 0.35 5.75
CA ILE A 44 3.40 1.74 5.60
C ILE A 44 4.14 2.24 4.37
N VAL A 45 3.41 2.66 3.35
CA VAL A 45 4.01 3.16 2.10
C VAL A 45 3.45 4.54 1.81
N GLU A 46 4.36 5.49 1.61
CA GLU A 46 4.03 6.78 1.02
C GLU A 46 4.01 6.62 -0.50
N VAL A 47 2.89 7.00 -1.11
CA VAL A 47 2.72 6.97 -2.56
C VAL A 47 3.48 8.14 -3.16
N LYS A 48 4.39 7.84 -4.08
CA LYS A 48 5.17 8.85 -4.81
C LYS A 48 4.87 8.76 -6.30
N GLY A 49 4.46 9.89 -6.88
CA GLY A 49 4.16 10.00 -8.31
C GLY A 49 2.70 9.78 -8.72
N ASP A 50 2.34 10.26 -9.90
CA ASP A 50 0.96 10.39 -10.36
C ASP A 50 0.33 9.10 -10.92
N SER A 51 1.05 7.97 -10.95
CA SER A 51 0.62 6.75 -11.65
C SER A 51 -0.68 6.12 -11.14
N MET A 52 -1.02 6.32 -9.86
CA MET A 52 -2.25 5.80 -9.26
C MET A 52 -3.32 6.89 -9.05
N ARG A 53 -3.18 8.04 -9.72
CA ARG A 53 -4.00 9.22 -9.45
C ARG A 53 -5.48 8.99 -9.70
N ASP A 54 -6.24 9.67 -8.85
CA ASP A 54 -7.67 9.58 -8.52
C ASP A 54 -8.02 8.42 -7.57
N THR A 55 -7.20 7.35 -7.52
CA THR A 55 -7.26 6.35 -6.44
C THR A 55 -6.32 6.69 -5.29
N LEU A 56 -5.05 7.00 -5.57
CA LEU A 56 -4.04 7.40 -4.58
C LEU A 56 -3.32 8.65 -5.05
N TYR A 57 -3.20 9.64 -4.16
CA TYR A 57 -2.46 10.86 -4.44
C TYR A 57 -0.96 10.63 -4.20
N GLY A 58 -0.12 10.97 -5.17
CA GLY A 58 1.33 10.72 -5.12
C GLY A 58 2.20 11.89 -4.70
N GLY A 59 1.61 12.97 -4.17
CA GLY A 59 2.35 14.17 -3.79
C GLY A 59 2.64 15.12 -4.96
N GLU A 60 3.34 16.21 -4.67
CA GLU A 60 3.84 17.16 -5.66
C GLU A 60 5.34 16.98 -5.88
N LEU A 61 5.81 17.18 -7.11
CA LEU A 61 7.23 17.14 -7.42
C LEU A 61 7.92 18.41 -6.90
N VAL A 62 8.69 18.28 -5.82
CA VAL A 62 9.44 19.36 -5.16
C VAL A 62 10.92 18.99 -5.14
N GLY A 63 11.77 19.80 -5.77
CA GLY A 63 13.22 19.59 -5.71
C GLY A 63 13.73 18.29 -6.35
N GLY A 64 12.90 17.59 -7.14
CA GLY A 64 13.25 16.32 -7.79
C GLY A 64 12.74 15.07 -7.06
N ASP A 65 12.02 15.21 -5.94
CA ASP A 65 11.31 14.12 -5.27
C ASP A 65 9.83 14.50 -5.07
N TYR A 66 8.97 13.51 -4.83
CA TYR A 66 7.57 13.74 -4.52
C TYR A 66 7.38 13.91 -3.02
N GLU A 67 6.65 14.96 -2.63
CA GLU A 67 6.33 15.27 -1.24
C GLU A 67 4.81 15.35 -1.02
N GLY A 68 4.36 14.84 0.14
CA GLY A 68 2.96 14.98 0.57
C GLY A 68 2.00 14.00 -0.09
N GLY A 69 2.49 12.81 -0.44
CA GLY A 69 1.68 11.73 -0.97
C GLY A 69 0.75 11.12 0.08
N ASP A 70 -0.24 10.35 -0.40
CA ASP A 70 -1.05 9.50 0.46
C ASP A 70 -0.16 8.45 1.12
N VAL A 71 -0.33 8.26 2.42
CA VAL A 71 0.33 7.17 3.17
C VAL A 71 -0.70 6.06 3.37
N VAL A 72 -0.43 4.90 2.79
CA VAL A 72 -1.34 3.75 2.81
C VAL A 72 -0.74 2.57 3.56
N TYR A 73 -1.62 1.77 4.16
CA TYR A 73 -1.27 0.47 4.69
C TYR A 73 -1.31 -0.57 3.57
N ALA A 74 -0.34 -1.48 3.58
CA ALA A 74 -0.40 -2.70 2.80
C ALA A 74 -0.21 -3.91 3.70
N VAL A 75 -0.93 -4.98 3.43
CA VAL A 75 -0.74 -6.28 4.08
C VAL A 75 0.46 -6.94 3.42
N ARG A 76 1.44 -7.36 4.24
CA ARG A 76 2.60 -8.11 3.74
C ARG A 76 2.14 -9.44 3.18
N GLY A 77 2.57 -9.75 1.96
CA GLY A 77 2.18 -10.96 1.27
C GLY A 77 2.28 -10.80 -0.23
N LYS A 78 2.19 -11.93 -0.90
CA LYS A 78 2.30 -12.07 -2.37
C LYS A 78 0.99 -12.47 -3.03
N ASP A 79 0.02 -12.85 -2.21
CA ASP A 79 -1.28 -13.36 -2.65
C ASP A 79 -2.15 -12.18 -3.03
N ALA A 80 -2.11 -11.82 -4.32
CA ALA A 80 -2.84 -10.71 -4.89
C ALA A 80 -3.81 -11.23 -5.95
N GLU A 81 -5.05 -10.74 -5.88
CA GLU A 81 -6.09 -11.04 -6.84
C GLU A 81 -6.23 -9.92 -7.89
N ARG A 82 -6.96 -10.24 -8.98
CA ARG A 82 -7.28 -9.27 -10.01
C ARG A 82 -8.06 -8.10 -9.41
N GLY A 83 -7.70 -6.90 -9.82
CA GLY A 83 -8.28 -5.67 -9.32
C GLY A 83 -7.64 -5.16 -8.03
N GLU A 84 -6.81 -5.94 -7.34
CA GLU A 84 -6.14 -5.45 -6.14
C GLU A 84 -4.96 -4.53 -6.46
N ILE A 85 -4.67 -3.60 -5.55
CA ILE A 85 -3.52 -2.71 -5.63
C ILE A 85 -2.36 -3.40 -4.91
N VAL A 86 -1.20 -3.43 -5.54
CA VAL A 86 -0.01 -4.11 -5.03
C VAL A 86 1.19 -3.17 -5.01
N ILE A 87 2.09 -3.44 -4.08
CA ILE A 87 3.43 -2.89 -4.02
C ILE A 87 4.37 -3.93 -4.62
N ILE A 88 5.10 -3.55 -5.65
CA ILE A 88 5.98 -4.43 -6.42
C ILE A 88 7.42 -3.93 -6.27
N ASP A 89 8.33 -4.83 -5.89
CA ASP A 89 9.76 -4.62 -5.95
C ASP A 89 10.23 -4.81 -7.39
N THR A 90 10.91 -3.81 -7.94
CA THR A 90 11.38 -3.84 -9.33
C THR A 90 12.87 -4.19 -9.42
N THR A 91 13.58 -4.27 -8.30
CA THR A 91 15.05 -4.29 -8.27
C THR A 91 15.68 -5.49 -8.97
N ASP A 92 15.00 -6.63 -8.96
CA ASP A 92 15.44 -7.85 -9.63
C ASP A 92 14.96 -7.96 -11.09
N SER A 93 14.12 -7.02 -11.55
CA SER A 93 13.64 -6.99 -12.93
C SER A 93 14.68 -6.41 -13.90
N ALA A 94 14.82 -7.01 -15.08
CA ALA A 94 15.61 -6.43 -16.17
C ALA A 94 15.03 -5.10 -16.68
N ALA A 95 13.76 -4.82 -16.38
CA ALA A 95 13.09 -3.55 -16.71
C ALA A 95 13.43 -2.42 -15.73
N TYR A 96 14.25 -2.68 -14.70
CA TYR A 96 14.69 -1.67 -13.74
C TYR A 96 16.10 -1.14 -14.04
N ASP A 97 16.23 0.18 -14.07
CA ASP A 97 17.51 0.89 -14.06
C ASP A 97 17.38 2.20 -13.29
N PRO A 98 18.10 2.38 -12.17
CA PRO A 98 18.07 3.64 -11.41
C PRO A 98 18.61 4.83 -12.24
N GLY A 99 19.37 4.56 -13.31
CA GLY A 99 19.83 5.56 -14.26
C GLY A 99 18.79 6.02 -15.28
N GLY A 100 17.56 5.49 -15.24
CA GLY A 100 16.45 5.90 -16.11
C GLY A 100 16.58 5.45 -17.57
N ARG A 101 17.37 4.40 -17.86
CA ARG A 101 17.52 3.83 -19.21
C ARG A 101 16.56 2.65 -19.47
N ALA A 102 15.88 2.15 -18.43
CA ALA A 102 14.87 1.10 -18.52
C ALA A 102 13.48 1.67 -18.14
N VAL A 103 12.48 0.79 -18.01
CA VAL A 103 11.08 1.17 -17.75
C VAL A 103 10.91 1.75 -16.34
N PHE A 104 11.51 1.12 -15.35
CA PHE A 104 11.42 1.52 -13.95
C PHE A 104 12.73 2.15 -13.48
N SER A 105 12.64 3.32 -12.84
CA SER A 105 13.77 3.94 -12.11
C SER A 105 13.60 3.87 -10.59
N ALA A 106 12.38 3.68 -10.10
CA ALA A 106 12.07 3.44 -8.69
C ALA A 106 12.22 1.96 -8.36
N SER A 107 12.86 1.64 -7.23
CA SER A 107 13.04 0.28 -6.72
C SER A 107 11.73 -0.38 -6.29
N THR A 108 10.69 0.41 -6.06
CA THR A 108 9.39 -0.05 -5.63
C THR A 108 8.31 0.78 -6.31
N ILE A 109 7.29 0.12 -6.82
CA ILE A 109 6.16 0.75 -7.49
C ILE A 109 4.85 0.28 -6.88
N ILE A 110 3.81 1.10 -7.02
CA ILE A 110 2.44 0.76 -6.65
C ILE A 110 1.56 0.76 -7.90
N LYS A 111 0.85 -0.35 -8.15
CA LYS A 111 0.07 -0.59 -9.37
C LYS A 111 -1.14 -1.48 -9.06
N ARG A 112 -2.10 -1.57 -9.98
CA ARG A 112 -3.24 -2.47 -9.87
C ARG A 112 -3.05 -3.72 -10.73
N ILE A 113 -3.27 -4.90 -10.17
CA ILE A 113 -3.27 -6.16 -10.91
C ILE A 113 -4.47 -6.19 -11.85
N ILE A 114 -4.22 -6.42 -13.14
CA ILE A 114 -5.24 -6.52 -14.18
C ILE A 114 -5.43 -7.98 -14.59
N ALA A 115 -4.33 -8.71 -14.75
CA ALA A 115 -4.35 -10.10 -15.18
C ALA A 115 -3.26 -10.91 -14.45
N THR A 116 -3.55 -12.19 -14.24
CA THR A 116 -2.63 -13.14 -13.60
C THR A 116 -2.40 -14.33 -14.51
N GLU A 117 -1.56 -15.27 -14.07
CA GLU A 117 -1.19 -16.48 -14.82
C GLU A 117 -2.31 -17.08 -15.68
N GLY A 118 -2.00 -17.30 -16.96
CA GLY A 118 -2.88 -17.96 -17.91
C GLY A 118 -3.90 -17.04 -18.58
N ASP A 119 -4.05 -15.80 -18.11
CA ASP A 119 -4.89 -14.80 -18.75
C ASP A 119 -4.24 -14.21 -20.01
N CYS A 120 -5.06 -13.61 -20.87
CA CYS A 120 -4.61 -12.70 -21.90
C CYS A 120 -5.25 -11.32 -21.72
N VAL A 121 -4.49 -10.27 -21.95
CA VAL A 121 -4.96 -8.88 -21.88
C VAL A 121 -4.58 -8.14 -23.16
N ARG A 122 -5.46 -7.25 -23.62
CA ARG A 122 -5.20 -6.35 -24.74
C ARG A 122 -5.94 -5.03 -24.54
N CYS A 123 -5.50 -3.98 -25.21
CA CYS A 123 -6.24 -2.72 -25.25
C CYS A 123 -6.58 -2.37 -26.70
N VAL A 124 -7.86 -2.06 -26.95
CA VAL A 124 -8.37 -1.68 -28.28
C VAL A 124 -9.30 -0.48 -28.15
N ASN A 125 -8.98 0.61 -28.84
CA ASN A 125 -9.68 1.90 -28.76
C ASN A 125 -9.83 2.40 -27.32
N GLY A 126 -8.80 2.25 -26.50
CA GLY A 126 -8.80 2.73 -25.12
C GLY A 126 -9.52 1.83 -24.10
N VAL A 127 -10.09 0.71 -24.55
CA VAL A 127 -10.80 -0.25 -23.69
C VAL A 127 -9.89 -1.45 -23.44
N VAL A 128 -9.66 -1.76 -22.16
CA VAL A 128 -8.94 -2.96 -21.75
C VAL A 128 -9.86 -4.17 -21.83
N TRP A 129 -9.40 -5.20 -22.53
CA TRP A 129 -10.09 -6.47 -22.67
C TRP A 129 -9.30 -7.54 -21.95
N LEU A 130 -9.96 -8.26 -21.06
CA LEU A 130 -9.40 -9.38 -20.33
C LEU A 130 -10.04 -10.67 -20.83
N LYS A 131 -9.20 -11.65 -21.16
CA LYS A 131 -9.59 -13.03 -21.38
C LYS A 131 -9.01 -13.86 -20.24
N LYS A 132 -9.88 -14.29 -19.33
CA LYS A 132 -9.47 -15.20 -18.26
C LYS A 132 -9.04 -16.55 -18.85
N ALA A 133 -8.16 -17.27 -18.17
CA ALA A 133 -7.70 -18.59 -18.61
C ALA A 133 -8.88 -19.50 -19.04
N GLY A 134 -8.93 -19.86 -20.32
CA GLY A 134 -9.99 -20.70 -20.90
C GLY A 134 -11.35 -20.02 -21.15
N GLY A 135 -11.48 -18.72 -20.89
CA GLY A 135 -12.67 -17.92 -21.15
C GLY A 135 -12.65 -17.20 -22.49
N GLU A 136 -13.55 -16.23 -22.65
CA GLU A 136 -13.62 -15.30 -23.78
C GLU A 136 -13.17 -13.90 -23.36
N TYR A 137 -12.93 -13.03 -24.34
CA TYR A 137 -12.62 -11.63 -24.07
C TYR A 137 -13.84 -10.88 -23.56
N GLU A 138 -13.68 -10.24 -22.41
CA GLU A 138 -14.65 -9.33 -21.82
C GLU A 138 -14.01 -7.96 -21.64
N ALA A 139 -14.78 -6.89 -21.89
CA ALA A 139 -14.34 -5.54 -21.56
C ALA A 139 -14.25 -5.44 -20.03
N LEU A 140 -13.12 -4.99 -19.52
CA LEU A 140 -12.92 -4.85 -18.08
C LEU A 140 -13.71 -3.64 -17.59
N ASP A 141 -14.46 -3.81 -16.49
CA ASP A 141 -15.15 -2.71 -15.82
C ASP A 141 -14.17 -2.01 -14.89
N GLU A 142 -13.75 -0.79 -15.27
CA GLU A 142 -12.66 -0.07 -14.62
C GLU A 142 -13.11 1.30 -14.11
N PRO A 143 -14.03 1.36 -13.12
CA PRO A 143 -14.50 2.64 -12.58
C PRO A 143 -13.40 3.44 -11.85
N TYR A 144 -12.28 2.79 -11.55
CA TYR A 144 -11.08 3.39 -10.95
C TYR A 144 -10.13 4.00 -12.00
N ALA A 145 -10.30 3.68 -13.29
CA ALA A 145 -9.38 4.14 -14.32
C ALA A 145 -9.58 5.62 -14.62
N LYS A 146 -8.46 6.34 -14.69
CA LYS A 146 -8.37 7.72 -15.11
C LYS A 146 -7.65 7.80 -16.46
N GLY A 147 -8.28 8.49 -17.40
CA GLY A 147 -7.74 8.71 -18.74
C GLY A 147 -8.01 7.54 -19.68
N ILE A 148 -7.32 7.55 -20.82
CA ILE A 148 -7.44 6.51 -21.86
C ILE A 148 -6.23 5.59 -21.78
N THR A 149 -6.47 4.27 -21.81
CA THR A 149 -5.37 3.30 -21.90
C THR A 149 -4.80 3.30 -23.32
N PRO A 150 -3.49 3.50 -23.53
CA PRO A 150 -2.90 3.31 -24.85
C PRO A 150 -3.21 1.93 -25.41
N ASP A 151 -3.45 1.84 -26.71
CA ASP A 151 -3.70 0.54 -27.34
C ASP A 151 -2.43 -0.31 -27.33
N PHE A 152 -2.57 -1.57 -26.96
CA PHE A 152 -1.48 -2.54 -26.95
C PHE A 152 -1.97 -3.90 -27.46
N ALA A 153 -1.06 -4.62 -28.13
CA ALA A 153 -1.32 -5.94 -28.67
C ALA A 153 -1.63 -6.95 -27.54
N GLU A 154 -2.19 -8.10 -27.90
CA GLU A 154 -2.44 -9.16 -26.93
C GLU A 154 -1.16 -9.57 -26.19
N VAL A 155 -1.21 -9.50 -24.87
CA VAL A 155 -0.19 -9.98 -23.94
C VAL A 155 -0.76 -11.19 -23.22
N ARG A 156 -0.07 -12.32 -23.34
CA ARG A 156 -0.38 -13.53 -22.58
C ARG A 156 0.44 -13.54 -21.31
N VAL A 157 -0.22 -13.67 -20.16
CA VAL A 157 0.45 -13.75 -18.85
C VAL A 157 0.90 -15.18 -18.60
N GLY A 158 2.21 -15.35 -18.48
CA GLY A 158 2.88 -16.62 -18.22
C GLY A 158 2.70 -17.15 -16.81
N GLU A 159 3.35 -18.28 -16.54
CA GLU A 159 3.34 -18.93 -15.22
C GLU A 159 4.04 -18.04 -14.18
N GLY A 160 3.37 -17.78 -13.07
CA GLY A 160 3.85 -16.87 -12.02
C GLY A 160 3.95 -15.39 -12.41
N GLU A 161 3.69 -15.01 -13.66
CA GLU A 161 3.73 -13.62 -14.12
C GLU A 161 2.47 -12.85 -13.70
N ILE A 162 2.61 -11.53 -13.62
CA ILE A 162 1.53 -10.59 -13.36
C ILE A 162 1.51 -9.50 -14.43
N PHE A 163 0.29 -9.09 -14.81
CA PHE A 163 0.09 -7.91 -15.63
C PHE A 163 -0.63 -6.85 -14.81
N PHE A 164 -0.05 -5.66 -14.72
CA PHE A 164 -0.54 -4.56 -13.92
C PHE A 164 -0.54 -3.26 -14.71
N LEU A 165 -1.47 -2.38 -14.33
CA LEU A 165 -1.58 -1.03 -14.86
C LEU A 165 -1.71 -0.05 -13.69
N GLY A 166 -1.27 1.19 -13.89
CA GLY A 166 -1.61 2.32 -13.05
C GLY A 166 -3.06 2.75 -13.30
N ASP A 167 -3.68 3.28 -12.26
CA ASP A 167 -5.03 3.84 -12.39
C ASP A 167 -5.02 5.10 -13.26
N ASN A 168 -3.91 5.85 -13.31
CA ASN A 168 -3.71 6.98 -14.21
C ASN A 168 -3.05 6.53 -15.51
N ARG A 169 -3.87 6.10 -16.48
CA ARG A 169 -3.47 5.34 -17.67
C ARG A 169 -2.50 6.07 -18.59
N GLU A 170 -2.57 7.38 -18.64
CA GLU A 170 -1.73 8.20 -19.52
C GLU A 170 -0.37 8.56 -18.89
N HIS A 171 -0.20 8.30 -17.59
CA HIS A 171 0.96 8.73 -16.81
C HIS A 171 1.51 7.61 -15.93
N SER A 172 1.63 6.41 -16.49
CA SER A 172 2.07 5.25 -15.74
C SER A 172 3.02 4.35 -16.53
N ALA A 173 4.21 4.12 -15.97
CA ALA A 173 5.14 3.10 -16.44
C ALA A 173 4.68 1.74 -15.88
N ASP A 174 4.21 0.87 -16.77
CA ASP A 174 3.39 -0.31 -16.47
C ASP A 174 3.82 -1.55 -17.26
N SER A 175 3.15 -2.69 -17.07
CA SER A 175 3.39 -3.91 -17.84
C SER A 175 3.34 -3.72 -19.36
N GLN A 176 2.55 -2.76 -19.88
CA GLN A 176 2.55 -2.48 -21.32
C GLN A 176 3.92 -1.98 -21.81
N GLU A 177 4.59 -1.14 -21.02
CA GLU A 177 5.90 -0.57 -21.37
C GLU A 177 7.00 -1.59 -21.16
N VAL A 178 6.87 -2.47 -20.16
CA VAL A 178 7.74 -3.64 -19.96
C VAL A 178 7.77 -4.50 -21.22
N VAL A 179 6.59 -4.91 -21.71
CA VAL A 179 6.49 -5.74 -22.91
C VAL A 179 6.95 -4.98 -24.16
N ALA A 180 6.58 -3.71 -24.31
CA ALA A 180 7.03 -2.88 -25.44
C ALA A 180 8.55 -2.66 -25.45
N GLY A 181 9.17 -2.62 -24.27
CA GLY A 181 10.62 -2.55 -24.08
C GLY A 181 11.35 -3.88 -24.34
N GLY A 182 10.62 -4.96 -24.58
CA GLY A 182 11.18 -6.29 -24.81
C GLY A 182 11.67 -6.98 -23.53
N TYR A 183 11.16 -6.59 -22.37
CA TYR A 183 11.43 -7.22 -21.09
C TYR A 183 10.35 -8.25 -20.74
N ASP A 184 10.72 -9.21 -19.91
CA ASP A 184 9.78 -10.16 -19.32
C ASP A 184 8.91 -9.47 -18.27
N LEU A 185 7.67 -9.97 -18.10
CA LEU A 185 6.78 -9.46 -17.07
C LEU A 185 7.35 -9.77 -15.68
N LEU A 186 6.99 -8.93 -14.70
CA LEU A 186 7.29 -9.22 -13.31
C LEU A 186 6.38 -10.35 -12.82
N THR A 187 6.76 -10.93 -11.70
CA THR A 187 6.16 -12.14 -11.13
C THR A 187 5.46 -11.86 -9.81
N VAL A 188 4.66 -12.81 -9.36
CA VAL A 188 4.05 -12.80 -8.01
C VAL A 188 5.09 -12.74 -6.90
N ASP A 189 6.31 -13.19 -7.16
CA ASP A 189 7.40 -13.16 -6.16
C ASP A 189 7.95 -11.74 -5.92
N ASP A 190 7.74 -10.84 -6.87
CA ASP A 190 8.11 -9.42 -6.79
C ASP A 190 7.11 -8.61 -5.96
N ILE A 191 5.95 -9.19 -5.60
CA ILE A 191 4.94 -8.51 -4.77
C ILE A 191 5.40 -8.49 -3.31
N VAL A 192 5.51 -7.29 -2.75
CA VAL A 192 5.92 -7.04 -1.36
C VAL A 192 4.70 -6.95 -0.43
N GLY A 193 3.60 -6.43 -0.94
CA GLY A 193 2.36 -6.33 -0.19
C GLY A 193 1.17 -5.90 -1.04
N VAL A 194 -0.02 -6.15 -0.50
CA VAL A 194 -1.31 -5.84 -1.12
C VAL A 194 -1.97 -4.71 -0.34
N VAL A 195 -2.46 -3.68 -1.03
CA VAL A 195 -3.17 -2.55 -0.45
C VAL A 195 -4.67 -2.86 -0.48
N PRO A 196 -5.28 -3.25 0.65
CA PRO A 196 -6.69 -3.61 0.69
C PRO A 196 -7.59 -2.36 0.59
N ASP A 197 -8.83 -2.55 0.16
CA ASP A 197 -9.80 -1.46 0.00
C ASP A 197 -10.01 -0.63 1.28
N TRP A 198 -9.99 -1.27 2.45
CA TRP A 198 -10.11 -0.55 3.72
C TRP A 198 -8.92 0.40 3.94
N ALA A 199 -7.71 0.05 3.48
CA ALA A 199 -6.55 0.91 3.60
C ALA A 199 -6.68 2.13 2.69
N VAL A 200 -7.19 1.95 1.47
CA VAL A 200 -7.53 3.04 0.56
C VAL A 200 -8.62 3.94 1.15
N ALA A 201 -9.63 3.35 1.81
CA ALA A 201 -10.73 4.11 2.42
C ALA A 201 -10.28 4.97 3.62
N ILE A 202 -9.28 4.50 4.38
CA ILE A 202 -8.75 5.25 5.54
C ILE A 202 -7.49 6.07 5.23
N LYS A 203 -7.07 6.16 3.97
CA LYS A 203 -5.79 6.79 3.60
C LYS A 203 -5.62 8.21 4.14
N GLY A 204 -6.68 9.01 4.17
CA GLY A 204 -6.63 10.36 4.76
C GLY A 204 -6.32 10.36 6.26
N PHE A 205 -6.82 9.36 7.01
CA PHE A 205 -6.48 9.18 8.41
C PHE A 205 -5.04 8.71 8.58
N SER A 206 -4.57 7.73 7.79
CA SER A 206 -3.19 7.25 7.89
C SER A 206 -2.18 8.32 7.49
N THR A 207 -2.41 9.07 6.41
CA THR A 207 -1.59 10.24 6.04
C THR A 207 -1.51 11.25 7.19
N GLY A 208 -2.66 11.63 7.76
CA GLY A 208 -2.70 12.57 8.88
C GLY A 208 -1.98 12.05 10.14
N TRP A 209 -2.16 10.78 10.46
CA TRP A 209 -1.53 10.13 11.62
C TRP A 209 -0.01 10.07 11.46
N GLU A 210 0.48 9.69 10.29
CA GLU A 210 1.90 9.56 10.02
C GLU A 210 2.60 10.93 9.98
N ASN A 211 1.94 11.95 9.42
CA ASN A 211 2.41 13.34 9.48
C ASN A 211 2.47 13.86 10.94
N PHE A 212 1.45 13.56 11.75
CA PHE A 212 1.47 13.90 13.17
C PHE A 212 2.61 13.19 13.91
N ARG A 213 2.80 11.90 13.65
CA ARG A 213 3.88 11.11 14.26
C ARG A 213 5.26 11.66 13.88
N ALA A 214 5.46 12.03 12.62
CA ALA A 214 6.71 12.67 12.16
C ALA A 214 6.94 14.00 12.89
N ALA A 215 5.93 14.88 12.96
CA ALA A 215 6.04 16.16 13.66
C ALA A 215 6.35 16.01 15.16
N VAL A 216 5.77 14.99 15.82
CA VAL A 216 6.09 14.69 17.23
C VAL A 216 7.52 14.17 17.36
N TYR A 217 7.96 13.28 16.47
CA TYR A 217 9.33 12.78 16.48
C TYR A 217 10.34 13.92 16.30
N ASP A 218 10.13 14.78 15.31
CA ASP A 218 11.00 15.93 15.04
C ASP A 218 11.05 16.91 16.23
N PHE A 219 9.92 17.08 16.93
CA PHE A 219 9.87 17.88 18.16
C PHE A 219 10.73 17.30 19.30
N PHE A 220 10.88 15.98 19.40
CA PHE A 220 11.63 15.32 20.47
C PHE A 220 13.09 14.99 20.11
N VAL A 221 13.43 14.94 18.83
CA VAL A 221 14.79 14.62 18.36
C VAL A 221 15.62 15.88 18.04
N TRP A 222 14.99 17.06 18.01
CA TRP A 222 15.70 18.34 18.07
C TRP A 222 16.01 18.77 19.51
N ASP A 223 17.18 18.32 19.99
CA ASP A 223 18.08 18.99 20.94
C ASP A 223 19.54 18.72 20.49
#